data_AF-A0A6M1M963-F1
#
_entry.id   AF-A0A6M1M963-F1
#
_cell.length_a   1.000
_cell.length_b   1.000
_cell.length_c   1.000
_cell.angle_alpha   90.00
_cell.angle_beta   90.00
_cell.angle_gamma   90.00
#
_symmetry.space_group_name_H-M   'P 1'
#
loop_
_entity.id
_entity.type
_entity.pdbx_description
1 polymer ?
#
loop_
_entity_poly.entity_id
_entity_poly.type
_entity_poly.pdbx_seq_one_letter_code
_entity_poly.pdbx_strand_id
1 'polypeptide(L)'
;MIWVEEKNLLFIHNPKCAGSSISSALRQQFPAATTFWGRQYVSRFDNILDLAHISVALSRDFVRHSDDLFSFGVVRNPYERFRSAFSYLQGGNPGLTGVTEEEFAFDFIDEERIRFDWKFIHFCPQYRILCINNKISVSKIIRMEDFSEAWPAFSESVGLAPTLPLHNVGPKIDRSGMSDRLIARLNDLYARDFEIFSYEKVPVEVQAPRGRIQSDYISLWPEYRGCDTSDQTRI
;
A
#
# COMPACT_ATOMS: atom_id res chain seq x y z
N MET A 1 0.22 -5.35 8.65
CA MET A 1 -1.13 -5.58 9.20
C MET A 1 -1.02 -5.52 10.72
N ILE A 2 -2.09 -5.12 11.43
CA ILE A 2 -2.10 -5.14 12.90
C ILE A 2 -3.39 -5.76 13.39
N TRP A 3 -3.27 -6.71 14.31
CA TRP A 3 -4.40 -7.40 14.94
C TRP A 3 -4.47 -7.06 16.42
N VAL A 4 -5.61 -6.52 16.83
CA VAL A 4 -5.93 -6.17 18.21
C VAL A 4 -6.97 -7.18 18.70
N GLU A 5 -6.50 -8.28 19.28
CA GLU A 5 -7.35 -9.42 19.67
C GLU A 5 -8.43 -9.01 20.69
N GLU A 6 -8.08 -8.23 21.71
CA GLU A 6 -9.03 -7.76 22.74
C GLU A 6 -10.16 -6.87 22.21
N LYS A 7 -10.00 -6.32 20.99
CA LYS A 7 -11.02 -5.53 20.28
C LYS A 7 -11.70 -6.29 19.17
N ASN A 8 -11.29 -7.53 18.91
CA ASN A 8 -11.65 -8.28 17.71
C ASN A 8 -11.51 -7.40 16.45
N LEU A 9 -10.36 -6.71 16.33
CA LEU A 9 -10.13 -5.68 15.32
C LEU A 9 -8.88 -5.98 14.49
N LEU A 10 -9.00 -5.85 13.17
CA LEU A 10 -7.91 -6.04 12.22
C LEU A 10 -7.71 -4.82 11.32
N PHE A 11 -6.53 -4.21 11.41
CA PHE A 11 -6.12 -3.17 10.49
C PHE A 11 -5.36 -3.78 9.30
N ILE A 12 -5.99 -3.75 8.13
CA ILE A 12 -5.35 -4.12 6.85
C ILE A 12 -4.57 -2.91 6.35
N HIS A 13 -3.25 -3.02 6.42
CA HIS A 13 -2.34 -1.94 6.10
C HIS A 13 -2.15 -1.85 4.57
N ASN A 14 -2.92 -0.96 3.94
CA ASN A 14 -2.74 -0.59 2.54
C ASN A 14 -1.54 0.36 2.40
N PRO A 15 -0.52 0.03 1.58
CA PRO A 15 0.65 0.86 1.41
C PRO A 15 0.30 2.33 1.09
N LYS A 16 1.07 3.25 1.69
CA LYS A 16 1.01 4.71 1.42
C LYS A 16 -0.34 5.39 1.71
N CYS A 17 -1.15 4.81 2.59
CA CYS A 17 -2.46 5.33 3.01
C CYS A 17 -2.50 5.54 4.54
N ALA A 18 -1.65 6.43 5.08
CA ALA A 18 -1.51 6.72 6.53
C ALA A 18 -1.18 5.53 7.44
N GLY A 19 -0.76 4.39 6.88
CA GLY A 19 -0.61 3.16 7.65
C GLY A 19 0.44 3.21 8.75
N SER A 20 1.52 3.98 8.60
CA SER A 20 2.51 4.19 9.67
C SER A 20 1.92 4.93 10.87
N SER A 21 1.10 5.97 10.65
CA SER A 21 0.44 6.72 11.73
C SER A 21 -0.56 5.86 12.48
N ILE A 22 -1.42 5.15 11.76
CA ILE A 22 -2.39 4.22 12.37
C ILE A 22 -1.65 3.12 13.13
N SER A 23 -0.58 2.57 12.53
CA SER A 23 0.21 1.52 13.17
C SER A 23 0.85 1.98 14.48
N SER A 24 1.42 3.19 14.49
CA SER A 24 2.01 3.77 15.69
C SER A 24 0.96 3.98 16.78
N ALA A 25 -0.21 4.52 16.45
CA ALA A 25 -1.29 4.74 17.42
C ALA A 25 -1.84 3.42 17.98
N LEU A 26 -2.09 2.42 17.14
CA LEU A 26 -2.58 1.13 17.57
C LEU A 26 -1.59 0.44 18.52
N ARG A 27 -0.29 0.47 18.22
CA ARG A 27 0.74 -0.11 19.11
C ARG A 27 0.86 0.64 20.44
N GLN A 28 0.71 1.96 20.41
CA GLN A 28 0.74 2.77 21.63
C GLN A 28 -0.48 2.52 22.52
N GLN A 29 -1.67 2.44 21.91
CA GLN A 29 -2.92 2.22 22.64
C GLN A 29 -3.07 0.76 23.09
N PHE A 30 -2.60 -0.19 22.27
CA PHE A 30 -2.70 -1.63 22.50
C PHE A 30 -1.32 -2.28 22.41
N PRO A 31 -0.49 -2.21 23.47
CA PRO A 31 0.86 -2.79 23.46
C PRO A 31 0.90 -4.31 23.21
N ALA A 32 -0.20 -5.02 23.52
CA ALA A 32 -0.34 -6.45 23.26
C ALA A 32 -0.80 -6.78 21.82
N ALA A 33 -1.05 -5.78 20.97
CA ALA A 33 -1.47 -5.99 19.59
C ALA A 33 -0.41 -6.75 18.78
N THR A 34 -0.85 -7.76 18.04
CA THR A 34 0.03 -8.49 17.14
C THR A 34 0.32 -7.64 15.91
N THR A 35 1.60 -7.35 15.69
CA THR A 35 2.08 -6.62 14.53
C THR A 35 2.74 -7.58 13.55
N PHE A 36 2.32 -7.50 12.29
CA PHE A 36 2.96 -8.21 11.19
C PHE A 36 3.87 -7.23 10.46
N TRP A 37 5.19 -7.48 10.50
CA TRP A 37 6.22 -6.63 9.92
C TRP A 37 7.40 -7.46 9.40
N GLY A 38 8.20 -6.87 8.52
CA GLY A 38 9.34 -7.53 7.90
C GLY A 38 8.93 -8.42 6.72
N ARG A 39 9.89 -9.23 6.27
CA ARG A 39 9.78 -10.10 5.10
C ARG A 39 9.98 -11.54 5.50
N GLN A 40 9.18 -12.44 4.95
CA GLN A 40 9.30 -13.86 5.23
C GLN A 40 9.03 -14.70 3.98
N TYR A 41 9.90 -15.68 3.73
CA TYR A 41 9.60 -16.72 2.75
C TYR A 41 8.49 -17.64 3.27
N VAL A 42 7.42 -17.77 2.50
CA VAL A 42 6.26 -18.60 2.83
C VAL A 42 6.15 -19.72 1.81
N SER A 43 6.51 -20.93 2.24
CA SER A 43 6.59 -22.12 1.37
C SER A 43 5.28 -22.45 0.64
N ARG A 44 4.13 -22.20 1.28
CA ARG A 44 2.81 -22.40 0.67
C ARG A 44 2.62 -21.59 -0.62
N PHE A 45 3.23 -20.42 -0.70
CA PHE A 45 3.15 -19.53 -1.86
C PHE A 45 4.42 -19.55 -2.71
N ASP A 46 5.43 -20.32 -2.29
CA ASP A 46 6.79 -20.31 -2.84
C ASP A 46 7.30 -18.89 -3.12
N ASN A 47 7.09 -17.99 -2.16
CA ASN A 47 7.40 -16.57 -2.35
C ASN A 47 7.79 -15.87 -1.04
N ILE A 48 8.52 -14.77 -1.14
CA ILE A 48 8.79 -13.84 -0.04
C ILE A 48 7.62 -12.87 0.07
N LEU A 49 6.96 -12.87 1.23
CA LEU A 49 5.89 -11.93 1.54
C LEU A 49 6.40 -10.75 2.36
N ASP A 50 5.88 -9.57 2.05
CA ASP A 50 5.89 -8.43 2.95
C ASP A 50 4.75 -8.59 3.98
N LEU A 51 5.11 -8.84 5.24
CA LEU A 51 4.14 -9.10 6.32
C LEU A 51 3.40 -7.82 6.74
N ALA A 52 3.95 -6.64 6.45
CA ALA A 52 3.29 -5.38 6.70
C ALA A 52 2.08 -5.17 5.78
N HIS A 53 2.10 -5.71 4.56
CA HIS A 53 1.10 -5.43 3.53
C HIS A 53 0.31 -6.67 3.08
N ILE A 54 0.12 -7.63 4.01
CA ILE A 54 -0.74 -8.82 3.79
C ILE A 54 -2.16 -8.38 3.40
N SER A 55 -2.69 -8.97 2.32
CA SER A 55 -4.05 -8.71 1.86
C SER A 55 -5.11 -9.33 2.79
N VAL A 56 -6.33 -8.79 2.75
CA VAL A 56 -7.48 -9.35 3.47
C VAL A 56 -7.80 -10.80 3.08
N ALA A 57 -7.44 -11.22 1.87
CA ALA A 57 -7.60 -12.59 1.42
C ALA A 57 -6.67 -13.56 2.18
N LEU A 58 -5.44 -13.10 2.47
CA LEU A 58 -4.42 -13.90 3.14
C LEU A 58 -4.45 -13.73 4.66
N SER A 59 -5.04 -12.66 5.20
CA SER A 59 -5.00 -12.37 6.64
C SER A 59 -5.54 -13.51 7.50
N ARG A 60 -6.51 -14.28 7.01
CA ARG A 60 -7.10 -15.46 7.69
C ARG A 60 -6.09 -16.57 7.96
N ASP A 61 -5.00 -16.65 7.19
CA ASP A 61 -3.91 -17.60 7.42
C ASP A 61 -3.00 -17.17 8.59
N PHE A 62 -3.02 -15.88 8.95
CA PHE A 62 -2.14 -15.27 9.94
C PHE A 62 -2.83 -14.96 11.26
N VAL A 63 -4.14 -14.68 11.22
CA VAL A 63 -4.93 -14.34 12.40
C VAL A 63 -6.07 -15.34 12.57
N ARG A 64 -6.13 -15.99 13.72
CA ARG A 64 -7.30 -16.78 14.13
C ARG A 64 -8.32 -15.82 14.70
N HIS A 65 -9.42 -15.64 13.98
CA HIS A 65 -10.45 -14.70 14.41
C HIS A 65 -11.82 -15.36 14.39
N SER A 66 -12.74 -14.80 15.15
CA SER A 66 -14.16 -15.14 15.11
C SER A 66 -14.84 -14.56 13.87
N ASP A 67 -16.03 -15.06 13.54
CA ASP A 67 -16.77 -14.64 12.35
C ASP A 67 -17.18 -13.17 12.35
N ASP A 68 -17.20 -12.53 13.53
CA ASP A 68 -17.55 -11.13 13.77
C ASP A 68 -16.34 -10.17 13.77
N LEU A 69 -15.16 -10.60 13.31
CA LEU A 69 -13.97 -9.76 13.22
C LEU A 69 -14.26 -8.44 12.49
N PHE A 70 -14.03 -7.32 13.19
CA PHE A 70 -14.10 -6.01 12.57
C PHE A 70 -12.79 -5.70 11.86
N SER A 71 -12.82 -5.41 10.57
CA SER A 71 -11.62 -5.04 9.81
C SER A 71 -11.78 -3.71 9.10
N PHE A 72 -10.69 -2.96 9.00
CA PHE A 72 -10.69 -1.72 8.24
C PHE A 72 -9.39 -1.50 7.48
N GLY A 73 -9.50 -0.67 6.44
CA GLY A 73 -8.38 -0.21 5.65
C GLY A 73 -8.59 1.23 5.19
N VAL A 74 -7.49 1.87 4.81
CA VAL A 74 -7.51 3.21 4.23
C VAL A 74 -7.18 3.11 2.74
N VAL A 75 -7.90 3.83 1.90
CA VAL A 75 -7.61 3.99 0.47
C VAL A 75 -7.21 5.42 0.16
N ARG A 76 -6.50 5.60 -0.94
CA ARG A 76 -6.07 6.90 -1.45
C ARG A 76 -6.27 6.97 -2.95
N ASN A 77 -6.46 8.17 -3.48
CA ASN A 77 -6.50 8.45 -4.90
C ASN A 77 -5.30 7.77 -5.59
N PRO A 78 -5.53 6.94 -6.63
CA PRO A 78 -4.46 6.15 -7.22
C PRO A 78 -3.25 6.96 -7.71
N TYR A 79 -3.46 8.18 -8.24
CA TYR A 79 -2.37 9.05 -8.69
C TYR A 79 -1.50 9.54 -7.53
N GLU A 80 -2.14 10.06 -6.47
CA GLU A 80 -1.42 10.54 -5.29
C GLU A 80 -0.70 9.40 -4.56
N ARG A 81 -1.33 8.22 -4.51
CA ARG A 81 -0.74 7.03 -3.91
C ARG A 81 0.49 6.57 -4.68
N PHE A 82 0.43 6.54 -6.01
CA PHE A 82 1.57 6.24 -6.87
C PHE A 82 2.74 7.18 -6.60
N ARG A 83 2.51 8.49 -6.64
CA ARG A 83 3.54 9.50 -6.39
C ARG A 83 4.12 9.40 -4.98
N SER A 84 3.29 9.08 -3.98
CA SER A 84 3.75 8.80 -2.61
C SER A 84 4.62 7.55 -2.52
N ALA A 85 4.27 6.47 -3.23
CA ALA A 85 5.07 5.25 -3.30
C ALA A 85 6.41 5.50 -4.00
N PHE A 86 6.39 6.23 -5.12
CA PHE A 86 7.58 6.59 -5.88
C PHE A 86 8.53 7.46 -5.06
N SER A 87 8.05 8.55 -4.45
CA SER A 87 8.86 9.43 -3.60
C SER A 87 9.50 8.67 -2.43
N TYR A 88 8.75 7.77 -1.80
CA TYR A 88 9.29 6.93 -0.72
C TYR A 88 10.39 5.98 -1.21
N LEU A 89 10.18 5.33 -2.36
CA LEU A 89 11.16 4.43 -2.94
C LEU A 89 12.43 5.17 -3.37
N GLN A 90 12.29 6.31 -4.03
CA GLN A 90 13.41 7.14 -4.48
C GLN A 90 14.23 7.67 -3.29
N GLY A 91 13.57 8.12 -2.21
CA GLY A 91 14.26 8.57 -1.01
C GLY A 91 15.04 7.46 -0.28
N GLY A 92 14.63 6.21 -0.45
CA GLY A 92 15.29 5.03 0.14
C GLY A 92 16.27 4.30 -0.79
N ASN A 93 16.33 4.66 -2.08
CA ASN A 93 17.13 3.95 -3.07
C ASN A 93 17.94 4.92 -3.95
N PRO A 94 19.26 5.08 -3.68
CA PRO A 94 20.14 5.94 -4.48
C PRO A 94 20.18 5.58 -5.96
N GLY A 95 19.92 4.32 -6.34
CA GLY A 95 19.86 3.87 -7.74
C GLY A 95 18.71 4.49 -8.55
N LEU A 96 17.73 5.10 -7.89
CA LEU A 96 16.62 5.84 -8.51
C LEU A 96 16.86 7.35 -8.58
N THR A 97 18.04 7.82 -8.21
CA THR A 97 18.40 9.23 -8.33
C THR A 97 18.34 9.66 -9.79
N GLY A 98 17.52 10.66 -10.11
CA GLY A 98 17.35 11.16 -11.48
C GLY A 98 16.33 10.40 -12.33
N VAL A 99 15.83 9.24 -11.87
CA VAL A 99 14.71 8.54 -12.51
C VAL A 99 13.43 9.36 -12.28
N THR A 100 12.65 9.56 -13.33
CA THR A 100 11.35 10.25 -13.28
C THR A 100 10.20 9.30 -12.95
N GLU A 101 9.05 9.87 -12.56
CA GLU A 101 7.81 9.10 -12.36
C GLU A 101 7.39 8.32 -13.61
N GLU A 102 7.56 8.95 -14.78
CA GLU A 102 7.21 8.36 -16.07
C GLU A 102 8.14 7.19 -16.40
N GLU A 103 9.46 7.38 -16.37
CA GLU A 103 10.44 6.30 -16.57
C GLU A 103 10.19 5.14 -15.61
N PHE A 104 9.92 5.43 -14.33
CA PHE A 104 9.60 4.41 -13.35
C PHE A 104 8.37 3.58 -13.72
N ALA A 105 7.27 4.24 -14.06
CA ALA A 105 5.99 3.60 -14.39
C ALA A 105 6.05 2.74 -15.66
N PHE A 106 6.96 3.05 -16.59
CA PHE A 106 7.08 2.35 -17.87
C PHE A 106 8.16 1.28 -17.89
N ASP A 107 9.31 1.52 -17.26
CA ASP A 107 10.48 0.67 -17.42
C ASP A 107 10.65 -0.33 -16.26
N PHE A 108 10.08 0.00 -15.09
CA PHE A 108 10.31 -0.76 -13.86
C PHE A 108 9.06 -1.44 -13.32
N ILE A 109 7.85 -0.95 -13.60
CA ILE A 109 6.60 -1.52 -13.12
C ILE A 109 5.84 -2.29 -14.20
N ASP A 110 5.57 -3.56 -13.91
CA ASP A 110 4.61 -4.40 -14.62
C ASP A 110 3.72 -5.18 -13.63
N GLU A 111 2.67 -5.84 -14.14
CA GLU A 111 1.72 -6.56 -13.30
C GLU A 111 2.35 -7.79 -12.61
N GLU A 112 3.34 -8.42 -13.23
CA GLU A 112 4.01 -9.60 -12.69
C GLU A 112 4.87 -9.22 -11.49
N ARG A 113 5.74 -8.21 -11.65
CA ARG A 113 6.58 -7.66 -10.59
C ARG A 113 5.76 -7.16 -9.41
N ILE A 114 4.69 -6.40 -9.68
CA ILE A 114 3.76 -5.96 -8.63
C ILE A 114 3.17 -7.13 -7.84
N ARG A 115 2.85 -8.23 -8.52
CA ARG A 115 2.13 -9.35 -7.92
C ARG A 115 3.05 -10.26 -7.13
N PHE A 116 4.28 -10.47 -7.61
CA PHE A 116 5.14 -11.53 -7.11
C PHE A 116 6.44 -11.02 -6.47
N ASP A 117 6.87 -9.79 -6.71
CA ASP A 117 8.04 -9.23 -6.04
C ASP A 117 7.62 -8.22 -4.97
N TRP A 118 7.90 -8.57 -3.71
CA TRP A 118 7.60 -7.74 -2.55
C TRP A 118 8.21 -6.33 -2.65
N LYS A 119 9.28 -6.13 -3.44
CA LYS A 119 9.89 -4.80 -3.66
C LYS A 119 8.92 -3.80 -4.29
N PHE A 120 7.92 -4.29 -5.03
CA PHE A 120 6.91 -3.48 -5.70
C PHE A 120 5.56 -3.43 -4.98
N ILE A 121 5.46 -3.97 -3.78
CA ILE A 121 4.20 -4.05 -3.03
C ILE A 121 3.54 -2.67 -2.84
N HIS A 122 4.33 -1.61 -2.71
CA HIS A 122 3.83 -0.23 -2.59
C HIS A 122 3.09 0.28 -3.83
N PHE A 123 3.32 -0.33 -4.99
CA PHE A 123 2.64 -0.03 -6.25
C PHE A 123 1.47 -0.99 -6.53
N CYS A 124 1.26 -2.02 -5.68
CA CYS A 124 0.20 -2.99 -5.84
C CYS A 124 -1.18 -2.35 -5.75
N PRO A 125 -2.07 -2.49 -6.76
CA PRO A 125 -3.42 -1.93 -6.73
C PRO A 125 -4.15 -2.25 -5.42
N GLN A 126 -4.85 -1.25 -4.89
CA GLN A 126 -5.47 -1.28 -3.57
C GLN A 126 -6.53 -2.37 -3.45
N TYR A 127 -7.25 -2.67 -4.54
CA TYR A 127 -8.23 -3.74 -4.57
C TYR A 127 -7.60 -5.10 -4.26
N ARG A 128 -6.33 -5.33 -4.60
CA ARG A 128 -5.64 -6.60 -4.29
C ARG A 128 -5.36 -6.76 -2.79
N ILE A 129 -5.34 -5.67 -2.04
CA ILE A 129 -5.09 -5.65 -0.61
C ILE A 129 -6.41 -5.74 0.17
N LEU A 130 -7.46 -5.04 -0.29
CA LEU A 130 -8.68 -4.81 0.49
C LEU A 130 -9.91 -5.57 -0.04
N CYS A 131 -9.79 -6.26 -1.18
CA CYS A 131 -10.90 -6.98 -1.81
C CYS A 131 -10.63 -8.47 -1.96
N ILE A 132 -11.71 -9.25 -1.99
CA ILE A 132 -11.75 -10.64 -2.43
C ILE A 132 -12.68 -10.70 -3.63
N ASN A 133 -12.24 -11.30 -4.74
CA ASN A 133 -13.02 -11.37 -5.98
C ASN A 133 -13.55 -9.99 -6.45
N ASN A 134 -12.70 -8.95 -6.36
CA ASN A 134 -13.03 -7.55 -6.69
C ASN A 134 -14.17 -6.93 -5.85
N LYS A 135 -14.54 -7.54 -4.72
CA LYS A 135 -15.48 -6.96 -3.76
C LYS A 135 -14.74 -6.56 -2.50
N ILE A 136 -15.03 -5.37 -2.00
CA ILE A 136 -14.49 -4.89 -0.71
C ILE A 136 -14.81 -5.93 0.35
N SER A 137 -13.78 -6.43 1.02
CA SER A 137 -13.88 -7.54 1.99
C SER A 137 -13.42 -7.15 3.39
N VAL A 138 -13.22 -5.85 3.63
CA VAL A 138 -13.04 -5.28 4.97
C VAL A 138 -14.35 -4.64 5.44
N SER A 139 -14.57 -4.59 6.74
CA SER A 139 -15.80 -4.03 7.35
C SER A 139 -15.93 -2.52 7.13
N LYS A 140 -14.80 -1.79 7.03
CA LYS A 140 -14.79 -0.33 6.79
C LYS A 140 -13.64 0.10 5.88
N ILE A 141 -13.96 1.00 4.95
CA ILE A 141 -12.98 1.76 4.17
C ILE A 141 -13.02 3.23 4.62
N ILE A 142 -11.84 3.83 4.77
CA ILE A 142 -11.65 5.25 5.01
C ILE A 142 -10.85 5.81 3.83
N ARG A 143 -11.24 6.97 3.32
CA ARG A 143 -10.50 7.67 2.27
C ARG A 143 -9.45 8.58 2.91
N MET A 144 -8.24 8.54 2.37
CA MET A 144 -7.13 9.37 2.84
C MET A 144 -7.45 10.86 2.70
N GLU A 145 -8.22 11.21 1.67
CA GLU A 145 -8.64 12.58 1.38
C GLU A 145 -9.55 13.15 2.47
N ASP A 146 -10.38 12.28 3.08
CA ASP A 146 -11.35 12.66 4.11
C ASP A 146 -10.83 12.32 5.51
N PHE A 147 -9.58 11.88 5.63
CA PHE A 147 -9.07 11.18 6.81
C PHE A 147 -9.09 12.05 8.07
N SER A 148 -8.76 13.34 7.97
CA SER A 148 -8.80 14.27 9.11
C SER A 148 -10.20 14.46 9.69
N GLU A 149 -11.23 14.36 8.85
CA GLU A 149 -12.63 14.55 9.26
C GLU A 149 -13.29 13.22 9.65
N ALA A 150 -12.98 12.16 8.92
CA ALA A 150 -13.57 10.84 9.12
C ALA A 150 -12.95 10.07 10.29
N TRP A 151 -11.66 10.28 10.58
CA TRP A 151 -10.95 9.50 11.60
C TRP A 151 -11.52 9.70 13.01
N PRO A 152 -11.78 10.92 13.51
CA PRO A 152 -12.29 11.10 14.88
C PRO A 152 -13.59 10.34 15.13
N ALA A 153 -14.59 10.48 14.25
CA ALA A 153 -15.87 9.77 14.38
C ALA A 153 -15.72 8.24 14.28
N PHE A 154 -14.90 7.77 13.33
CA PHE A 154 -14.61 6.34 13.20
C PHE A 154 -13.93 5.79 14.45
N SER A 155 -12.83 6.41 14.87
CA SER A 155 -12.02 5.96 16.00
C SER A 155 -12.84 5.88 17.29
N GLU A 156 -13.71 6.86 17.56
CA GLU A 156 -14.62 6.85 18.70
C GLU A 156 -15.56 5.63 18.66
N SER A 157 -16.18 5.35 17.51
CA SER A 157 -17.11 4.23 17.34
C SER A 157 -16.49 2.84 17.57
N VAL A 158 -15.17 2.71 17.41
CA VAL A 158 -14.42 1.45 17.62
C VAL A 158 -13.48 1.50 18.83
N GLY A 159 -13.56 2.57 19.64
CA GLY A 159 -12.75 2.75 20.84
C GLY A 159 -11.24 2.88 20.57
N LEU A 160 -10.86 3.49 19.45
CA LEU A 160 -9.50 3.86 19.09
C LEU A 160 -9.20 5.32 19.47
N ALA A 161 -7.93 5.67 19.56
CA ALA A 161 -7.49 7.03 19.86
C ALA A 161 -7.97 8.02 18.76
N PRO A 162 -8.60 9.14 19.14
CA PRO A 162 -9.18 10.10 18.20
C PRO A 162 -8.14 10.93 17.43
N THR A 163 -6.93 11.01 17.97
CA THR A 163 -5.81 11.72 17.37
C THR A 163 -4.70 10.74 17.02
N LEU A 164 -4.19 10.84 15.80
CA LEU A 164 -3.05 10.06 15.36
C LEU A 164 -1.77 10.89 15.45
N PRO A 165 -0.63 10.26 15.81
CA PRO A 165 0.66 10.92 15.72
C PRO A 165 0.94 11.32 14.27
N LEU A 166 1.39 12.56 14.08
CA LEU A 166 1.82 13.08 12.79
C LEU A 166 3.10 12.34 12.38
N HIS A 167 2.96 11.33 11.52
CA HIS A 167 4.09 10.67 10.87
C HIS A 167 4.02 10.96 9.38
N ASN A 168 5.14 11.39 8.78
CA ASN A 168 5.27 11.63 7.34
C ASN A 168 4.22 12.60 6.75
N VAL A 169 4.03 13.76 7.39
CA VAL A 169 3.32 14.90 6.77
C VAL A 169 4.23 15.49 5.70
N GLY A 170 4.32 14.81 4.56
CA GLY A 170 4.95 15.36 3.37
C GLY A 170 4.14 16.52 2.79
N PRO A 171 4.70 17.27 1.83
CA PRO A 171 3.92 18.24 1.06
C PRO A 171 2.68 17.56 0.48
N LYS A 172 1.60 18.32 0.26
CA LYS A 172 0.37 17.80 -0.37
C LYS A 172 0.75 17.22 -1.73
N ILE A 173 0.88 15.90 -1.77
CA ILE A 173 1.14 15.16 -3.00
C ILE A 173 -0.16 15.19 -3.77
N ASP A 174 -0.25 16.05 -4.78
CA ASP A 174 -1.35 16.07 -5.73
C ASP A 174 -0.89 15.45 -7.06
N ARG A 175 -1.74 15.55 -8.09
CA ARG A 175 -1.46 15.06 -9.46
C ARG A 175 -0.83 16.12 -10.38
N SER A 176 -0.43 17.28 -9.86
CA SER A 176 0.10 18.37 -10.69
C SER A 176 1.38 17.93 -11.41
N GLY A 177 1.54 18.36 -12.67
CA GLY A 177 2.72 18.05 -13.47
C GLY A 177 2.85 16.62 -14.00
N MET A 178 1.87 15.74 -13.79
CA MET A 178 1.86 14.43 -14.47
C MET A 178 1.59 14.60 -15.96
N SER A 179 2.36 13.91 -16.81
CA SER A 179 2.12 13.88 -18.26
C SER A 179 0.88 13.04 -18.60
N ASP A 180 0.27 13.29 -19.76
CA ASP A 180 -0.85 12.48 -20.27
C ASP A 180 -0.45 11.00 -20.45
N ARG A 181 0.82 10.72 -20.81
CA ARG A 181 1.35 9.36 -20.91
C ARG A 181 1.36 8.65 -19.56
N LEU A 182 1.85 9.31 -18.52
CA LEU A 182 1.85 8.75 -17.17
C LEU A 182 0.42 8.55 -16.68
N ILE A 183 -0.47 9.53 -16.88
CA ILE A 183 -1.89 9.42 -16.52
C ILE A 183 -2.54 8.23 -17.23
N ALA A 184 -2.32 8.04 -18.54
CA ALA A 184 -2.83 6.90 -19.29
C ALA A 184 -2.35 5.56 -18.71
N ARG A 185 -1.07 5.48 -18.34
CA ARG A 185 -0.48 4.28 -17.70
C ARG A 185 -1.09 3.99 -16.34
N LEU A 186 -1.30 5.00 -15.51
CA LEU A 186 -1.89 4.84 -14.18
C LEU A 186 -3.40 4.52 -14.25
N ASN A 187 -4.11 5.06 -15.25
CA ASN A 187 -5.51 4.71 -15.54
C ASN A 187 -5.67 3.22 -15.83
N ASP A 188 -4.75 2.65 -16.60
CA ASP A 188 -4.72 1.23 -16.93
C ASP A 188 -4.33 0.39 -15.71
N LEU A 189 -3.20 0.69 -15.08
CA LEU A 189 -2.68 -0.07 -13.94
C LEU A 189 -3.65 -0.11 -12.74
N TYR A 190 -4.33 1.01 -12.47
CA TYR A 190 -5.23 1.16 -11.32
C TYR A 190 -6.71 1.20 -11.72
N ALA A 191 -7.08 0.72 -12.93
CA ALA A 191 -8.45 0.78 -13.45
C ALA A 191 -9.51 0.30 -12.44
N ARG A 192 -9.24 -0.82 -11.75
CA ARG A 192 -10.13 -1.40 -10.73
C ARG A 192 -10.18 -0.58 -9.45
N ASP A 193 -9.10 0.10 -9.05
CA ASP A 193 -9.13 0.97 -7.87
C ASP A 193 -10.06 2.17 -8.13
N PHE A 194 -9.99 2.75 -9.33
CA PHE A 194 -10.90 3.83 -9.72
C PHE A 194 -12.36 3.40 -9.66
N GLU A 195 -12.67 2.22 -10.20
CA GLU A 195 -14.02 1.67 -10.21
C GLU A 195 -14.53 1.29 -8.81
N ILE A 196 -13.77 0.46 -8.08
CA ILE A 196 -14.22 -0.12 -6.80
C ILE A 196 -14.32 0.92 -5.68
N PHE A 197 -13.40 1.89 -5.66
CA PHE A 197 -13.35 2.92 -4.61
C PHE A 197 -13.91 4.26 -5.07
N SER A 198 -14.60 4.29 -6.23
CA SER A 198 -15.27 5.48 -6.77
C SER A 198 -14.33 6.69 -6.86
N TYR A 199 -13.12 6.49 -7.39
CA TYR A 199 -12.23 7.59 -7.74
C TYR A 199 -12.43 7.99 -9.21
N GLU A 200 -12.40 9.29 -9.48
CA GLU A 200 -12.49 9.80 -10.85
C GLU A 200 -11.18 9.56 -11.61
N LYS A 201 -11.31 9.05 -12.83
CA LYS A 201 -10.21 8.97 -13.80
C LYS A 201 -10.09 10.29 -14.54
N VAL A 202 -8.85 10.73 -14.74
CA VAL A 202 -8.55 11.83 -15.65
C VAL A 202 -8.65 11.29 -17.08
N PRO A 203 -9.53 11.84 -17.93
CA PRO A 203 -9.60 11.45 -19.32
C PRO A 203 -8.34 11.94 -20.05
N VAL A 204 -7.76 11.08 -20.87
CA VAL A 204 -6.61 11.39 -21.73
C VAL A 204 -6.85 10.79 -23.11
N GLU A 205 -6.48 11.51 -24.16
CA GLU A 205 -6.65 11.07 -25.55
C GLU A 205 -5.57 10.08 -26.01
N VAL A 206 -4.52 9.91 -25.19
CA VAL A 206 -3.40 9.02 -25.47
C VAL A 206 -3.76 7.59 -25.02
N GLN A 207 -3.59 6.61 -25.91
CA GLN A 207 -3.71 5.20 -25.54
C GLN A 207 -2.60 4.81 -24.55
N ALA A 208 -2.92 3.97 -23.57
CA ALA A 208 -1.93 3.41 -22.65
C ALA A 208 -0.77 2.79 -23.46
N PRO A 209 0.45 3.33 -23.39
CA PRO A 209 1.55 2.79 -24.18
C PRO A 209 1.89 1.38 -23.68
N ARG A 210 2.21 0.46 -24.59
CA ARG A 210 2.81 -0.82 -24.21
C ARG A 210 4.19 -0.53 -23.60
N GLY A 211 4.38 -0.90 -22.33
CA GLY A 211 5.65 -0.67 -21.62
C GLY A 211 6.82 -1.29 -22.37
N ARG A 212 7.98 -0.62 -22.34
CA ARG A 212 9.25 -1.24 -22.70
C ARG A 212 9.81 -1.81 -21.40
N ILE A 213 9.83 -3.12 -21.26
CA ILE A 213 10.54 -3.73 -20.13
C ILE A 213 12.03 -3.61 -20.45
N GLN A 214 12.73 -2.65 -19.85
CA GLN A 214 14.18 -2.62 -19.90
C GLN A 214 14.72 -3.72 -18.97
N SER A 215 15.72 -4.47 -19.44
CA SER A 215 16.16 -5.74 -18.86
C SER A 215 16.95 -5.62 -17.56
N ASP A 216 17.43 -4.43 -17.20
CA ASP A 216 18.49 -4.29 -16.21
C ASP A 216 17.99 -3.77 -14.84
N TYR A 217 16.77 -4.16 -14.46
CA TYR A 217 16.17 -3.92 -13.13
C TYR A 217 17.10 -4.35 -11.96
N ILE A 218 17.96 -5.35 -12.20
CA ILE A 218 18.96 -5.84 -11.24
C ILE A 218 19.84 -4.70 -10.71
N SER A 219 20.09 -3.66 -11.52
CA SER A 219 20.88 -2.50 -11.10
C SER A 219 20.23 -1.64 -10.00
N LEU A 220 18.90 -1.68 -9.87
CA LEU A 220 18.19 -0.92 -8.84
C LEU A 220 18.23 -1.60 -7.46
N TRP A 221 18.48 -2.91 -7.40
CA TRP A 221 18.70 -3.66 -6.16
C TRP A 221 19.92 -4.56 -6.32
N PRO A 222 21.15 -3.99 -6.26
CA PRO A 222 22.38 -4.71 -6.60
C PRO A 222 22.66 -5.96 -5.75
N GLU A 223 22.04 -6.09 -4.57
CA GLU A 223 22.23 -7.17 -3.60
C GLU A 223 20.89 -7.40 -2.84
N TYR A 224 20.44 -8.56 -2.34
CA TYR A 224 21.09 -9.81 -1.90
C TYR A 224 20.19 -11.02 -2.18
N ARG A 225 20.79 -12.15 -2.59
CA ARG A 225 20.12 -13.46 -2.64
C ARG A 225 19.51 -13.81 -1.27
N GLY A 226 18.19 -13.72 -1.16
CA GLY A 226 17.41 -14.43 -0.13
C GLY A 226 17.27 -13.81 1.26
N CYS A 227 18.02 -12.77 1.62
CA CYS A 227 17.83 -12.07 2.90
C CYS A 227 18.06 -10.58 2.70
N ASP A 228 16.99 -9.78 2.75
CA ASP A 228 17.13 -8.34 2.77
C ASP A 228 17.46 -7.88 4.21
N THR A 229 18.70 -7.41 4.39
CA THR A 229 19.25 -6.83 5.63
C THR A 229 19.07 -5.31 5.69
N SER A 230 18.46 -4.68 4.68
CA SER A 230 18.21 -3.24 4.62
C SER A 230 17.04 -2.80 5.49
N ASP A 231 16.36 -3.74 6.16
CA ASP A 231 15.44 -3.38 7.24
C ASP A 231 16.20 -2.91 8.48
N GLN A 232 16.67 -1.67 8.44
CA GLN A 232 17.11 -0.96 9.63
C GLN A 232 15.93 -0.50 10.51
N THR A 233 14.67 -0.89 10.21
CA THR A 233 13.59 -0.79 11.19
C THR A 233 13.64 -1.94 12.19
N ARG A 234 14.83 -2.12 12.81
CA ARG A 234 14.86 -2.56 14.21
C ARG A 234 14.32 -1.38 15.02
N ILE A 235 13.03 -1.44 15.34
CA ILE A 235 12.46 -0.74 16.49
C ILE A 235 13.09 -1.34 17.74
#